data_AF-A0A7V1WBC1-F1
#
_entry.id   AF-A0A7V1WBC1-F1
#
_cell.length_a   1.000
_cell.length_b   1.000
_cell.length_c   1.000
_cell.angle_alpha   90.00
_cell.angle_beta   90.00
_cell.angle_gamma   90.00
#
_symmetry.space_group_name_H-M   'P 1'
#
loop_
_entity.id
_entity.type
_entity.pdbx_description
1 polymer ?
#
loop_
_entity_poly.entity_id
_entity_poly.type
_entity_poly.pdbx_seq_one_letter_code
_entity_poly.pdbx_strand_id
1 'polypeptide(L)'
;MNAFATGNGPVLGCFHAPSAAWFRASFSEPTRPQALGWPAIQGGQNTLILAPTGTGKTLAAFLAAIDRLMFDPVPPKDRRCRVA
;
A
#
# COMPACT_ATOMS: atom_id res chain seq x y z
N MET A 1 -9.05 -17.75 -14.97
CA MET A 1 -7.71 -17.32 -15.42
C MET A 1 -7.28 -16.14 -14.56
N ASN A 2 -6.58 -16.38 -13.44
CA ASN A 2 -6.03 -15.28 -12.62
C ASN A 2 -4.51 -15.27 -12.79
N ALA A 3 -4.04 -14.34 -13.61
CA ALA A 3 -2.63 -14.01 -13.70
C ALA A 3 -2.23 -13.28 -12.41
N PHE A 4 -1.66 -14.02 -11.46
CA PHE A 4 -0.95 -13.43 -10.33
C PHE A 4 0.31 -12.76 -10.88
N ALA A 5 0.26 -11.43 -11.05
CA ALA A 5 1.38 -10.64 -11.54
C ALA A 5 2.53 -10.70 -10.52
N THR A 6 3.44 -11.66 -10.74
CA THR A 6 4.78 -11.68 -10.18
C THR A 6 5.66 -10.76 -11.02
N GLY A 7 6.03 -9.61 -10.48
CA GLY A 7 7.00 -8.71 -11.10
C GLY A 7 7.17 -7.43 -10.30
N ASN A 8 8.42 -7.05 -10.03
CA ASN A 8 8.84 -5.89 -9.23
C ASN A 8 8.50 -4.49 -9.78
N GLY A 9 7.76 -4.41 -10.89
CA GLY A 9 7.52 -3.17 -11.64
C GLY A 9 6.12 -2.57 -11.48
N PRO A 10 5.03 -3.30 -11.77
CA PRO A 10 3.70 -2.69 -11.90
C PRO A 10 3.06 -2.28 -10.57
N VAL A 11 3.24 -3.05 -9.50
CA VAL A 11 2.49 -2.75 -8.26
C VAL A 11 2.99 -1.50 -7.55
N LEU A 12 4.30 -1.20 -7.60
CA LEU A 12 4.81 0.06 -7.04
C LEU A 12 4.38 1.29 -7.86
N GLY A 13 3.82 1.09 -9.05
CA GLY A 13 3.22 2.15 -9.85
C GLY A 13 1.94 2.74 -9.24
N CYS A 14 1.32 2.09 -8.24
CA CYS A 14 0.20 2.67 -7.51
C CYS A 14 0.62 3.58 -6.35
N PHE A 15 1.92 3.86 -6.18
CA PHE A 15 2.45 4.75 -5.15
C PHE A 15 3.07 6.00 -5.77
N HIS A 16 3.15 7.06 -4.99
CA HIS A 16 3.92 8.24 -5.38
C HIS A 16 5.40 7.91 -5.48
N ALA A 17 6.12 8.62 -6.37
CA ALA A 17 7.51 8.34 -6.68
C ALA A 17 8.43 8.25 -5.45
N PRO A 18 8.31 9.12 -4.42
CA PRO A 18 9.13 9.02 -3.22
C PRO A 18 8.90 7.73 -2.41
N SER A 19 7.63 7.32 -2.24
CA SER A 19 7.26 6.10 -1.53
C SER A 19 7.75 4.85 -2.26
N ALA A 20 7.60 4.82 -3.59
CA ALA A 20 8.09 3.73 -4.42
C ALA A 20 9.64 3.66 -4.42
N ALA A 21 10.33 4.81 -4.44
CA ALA A 21 11.79 4.86 -4.35
C ALA A 21 12.30 4.38 -2.99
N TRP A 22 11.68 4.82 -1.90
CA TRP A 22 11.99 4.35 -0.54
C TRP A 22 11.80 2.83 -0.41
N PHE A 23 10.70 2.29 -0.95
CA PHE A 23 10.46 0.85 -0.91
C PHE A 23 11.56 0.08 -1.64
N ARG A 24 11.91 0.49 -2.87
CA ARG A 24 12.98 -0.15 -3.65
C ARG A 24 14.36 -0.08 -2.99
N ALA A 25 14.62 0.98 -2.21
CA ALA A 25 15.87 1.12 -1.48
C ALA A 25 15.91 0.24 -0.21
N SER A 26 14.74 -0.07 0.37
CA SER A 26 14.62 -0.76 1.66
C SER A 26 14.37 -2.27 1.52
N PHE A 27 13.76 -2.70 0.41
CA PHE A 27 13.32 -4.08 0.18
C PHE A 27 13.63 -4.52 -1.25
N SER A 28 13.91 -5.81 -1.42
CA SER A 28 14.15 -6.40 -2.75
C SER A 28 12.89 -6.45 -3.60
N GLU A 29 11.75 -6.86 -3.01
CA GLU A 29 10.49 -7.03 -3.73
C GLU A 29 9.26 -6.95 -2.81
N PRO A 30 8.08 -6.57 -3.36
CA PRO A 30 6.80 -6.68 -2.67
C PRO A 30 6.46 -8.12 -2.32
N THR A 31 6.03 -8.36 -1.08
CA THR A 31 5.50 -9.67 -0.69
C THR A 31 4.13 -9.92 -1.32
N ARG A 32 3.69 -11.17 -1.39
CA ARG A 32 2.36 -11.53 -1.94
C ARG A 32 1.19 -10.73 -1.36
N PRO A 33 1.01 -10.56 -0.03
CA PRO A 33 -0.09 -9.75 0.51
C PRO A 33 0.03 -8.26 0.16
N GLN A 34 1.24 -7.74 -0.01
CA GLN A 34 1.47 -6.37 -0.47
C GLN A 34 1.07 -6.22 -1.93
N ALA A 35 1.58 -7.09 -2.80
CA ALA A 35 1.32 -7.08 -4.23
C ALA A 35 -0.18 -7.18 -4.56
N LEU A 36 -0.92 -8.00 -3.81
CA LEU A 36 -2.36 -8.18 -3.99
C LEU A 36 -3.20 -7.11 -3.28
N GLY A 37 -2.73 -6.60 -2.14
CA GLY A 37 -3.48 -5.64 -1.33
C GLY A 37 -3.40 -4.22 -1.87
N TRP A 38 -2.22 -3.77 -2.32
CA TRP A 38 -2.00 -2.37 -2.66
C TRP A 38 -2.89 -1.80 -3.77
N PRO A 39 -3.17 -2.50 -4.88
CA PRO A 39 -4.08 -1.97 -5.89
C PRO A 39 -5.47 -1.65 -5.33
N ALA A 40 -6.02 -2.53 -4.49
CA ALA A 40 -7.33 -2.33 -3.85
C ALA A 40 -7.27 -1.24 -2.78
N ILE A 41 -6.24 -1.27 -1.93
CA ILE A 41 -6.06 -0.26 -0.87
C ILE A 41 -5.93 1.11 -1.52
N GLN A 42 -5.01 1.32 -2.47
CA GLN A 42 -4.77 2.61 -3.13
C GLN A 42 -5.98 3.10 -3.93
N GLY A 43 -6.75 2.17 -4.53
CA GLY A 43 -8.04 2.46 -5.15
C GLY A 43 -9.17 2.88 -4.18
N GLY A 44 -8.88 3.05 -2.89
CA GLY A 44 -9.82 3.54 -1.88
C GLY A 44 -10.75 2.45 -1.33
N GLN A 45 -10.48 1.18 -1.61
CA GLN A 45 -11.35 0.08 -1.22
C GLN A 45 -11.03 -0.44 0.18
N ASN A 46 -12.08 -0.75 0.96
CA ASN A 46 -11.93 -1.51 2.21
C ASN A 46 -11.36 -2.89 1.89
N THR A 47 -10.14 -3.17 2.36
CA THR A 47 -9.39 -4.36 1.96
C THR A 47 -9.06 -5.23 3.18
N LEU A 48 -9.52 -6.49 3.17
CA LEU A 48 -9.16 -7.49 4.17
C LEU A 48 -8.02 -8.37 3.64
N ILE A 49 -6.85 -8.30 4.27
CA ILE A 49 -5.69 -9.14 3.93
C ILE A 49 -5.61 -10.32 4.91
N LEU A 50 -5.91 -11.53 4.44
CA LEU A 50 -5.65 -12.77 5.19
C LEU A 50 -4.28 -13.34 4.79
N ALA A 51 -3.29 -13.16 5.68
CA ALA A 51 -1.95 -13.69 5.49
C ALA A 51 -1.31 -14.08 6.84
N PRO A 52 -0.39 -15.07 6.87
CA PRO A 52 0.35 -15.43 8.08
C PRO A 52 1.12 -14.26 8.71
N THR A 53 1.53 -14.40 9.96
CA THR A 53 2.50 -13.49 10.59
C THR A 53 3.83 -13.50 9.81
N GLY A 54 4.61 -12.41 9.91
CA GLY A 54 5.88 -12.28 9.20
C GLY A 54 5.80 -12.00 7.69
N THR A 55 4.62 -12.03 7.07
CA THR A 55 4.47 -11.86 5.60
C THR A 55 4.38 -10.41 5.11
N GLY A 56 4.63 -9.43 5.98
CA GLY A 56 4.65 -8.01 5.59
C GLY A 56 3.28 -7.33 5.48
N LYS A 57 2.21 -7.92 6.01
CA LYS A 57 0.85 -7.32 6.04
C LYS A 57 0.77 -5.96 6.75
N THR A 58 1.61 -5.73 7.76
CA THR A 58 1.71 -4.42 8.43
C THR A 58 2.20 -3.36 7.44
N LEU A 59 3.30 -3.62 6.74
CA LEU A 59 3.80 -2.70 5.71
C LEU A 59 2.81 -2.52 4.56
N ALA A 60 2.04 -3.57 4.22
CA ALA A 60 0.99 -3.47 3.21
C ALA A 60 -0.03 -2.37 3.54
N ALA A 61 -0.52 -2.33 4.79
CA ALA A 61 -1.47 -1.33 5.25
C ALA A 61 -0.82 0.04 5.47
N PHE A 62 0.31 0.09 6.19
CA PHE A 62 0.90 1.34 6.62
C PHE A 62 1.57 2.14 5.50
N LEU A 63 2.20 1.48 4.51
CA LEU A 63 2.81 2.22 3.40
C LEU A 63 1.76 2.97 2.58
N ALA A 64 0.59 2.36 2.33
CA ALA A 64 -0.52 3.02 1.66
C ALA A 64 -1.10 4.18 2.49
N ALA A 65 -1.17 4.02 3.81
CA ALA A 65 -1.62 5.10 4.70
C ALA A 65 -0.64 6.29 4.70
N ILE A 66 0.67 6.02 4.75
CA ILE A 66 1.72 7.06 4.72
C ILE A 66 1.73 7.79 3.38
N ASP A 67 1.66 7.06 2.27
CA ASP A 67 1.64 7.65 0.92
C ASP A 67 0.47 8.65 0.79
N ARG A 68 -0.73 8.25 1.21
CA ARG A 68 -1.89 9.16 1.24
C ARG A 68 -1.71 10.34 2.17
N LEU A 69 -1.20 10.10 3.38
CA LEU A 69 -0.98 11.17 4.36
C LEU A 69 -0.03 12.25 3.82
N MET A 70 0.96 11.84 3.01
CA MET A 70 1.96 12.75 2.45
C MET A 70 1.48 13.50 1.20
N PHE A 71 0.65 12.87 0.37
CA PHE A 71 0.37 13.37 -0.99
C PHE A 71 -1.11 13.69 -1.26
N ASP A 72 -2.06 13.11 -0.53
CA ASP A 72 -3.47 13.44 -0.69
C ASP A 72 -3.80 14.82 -0.09
N PRO A 73 -4.76 15.56 -0.65
CA PRO A 73 -5.26 16.78 -0.05
C PRO A 73 -5.78 16.54 1.36
N VAL A 74 -5.48 17.46 2.27
CA VAL A 74 -5.98 17.37 3.64
C VAL A 74 -7.51 17.41 3.62
N PRO A 75 -8.21 16.40 4.19
CA PRO A 75 -9.67 16.38 4.17
C PRO A 75 -10.26 17.54 4.99
N PRO A 76 -11.50 17.95 4.68
CA PRO A 76 -12.21 18.97 5.44
C PRO A 76 -12.42 18.51 6.89
N LYS A 77 -12.53 19.47 7.83
CA LYS A 77 -12.45 19.20 9.27
C LYS A 77 -13.48 18.18 9.76
N ASP A 78 -14.68 18.20 9.20
CA ASP A 78 -15.80 17.30 9.48
C ASP A 78 -15.57 15.85 9.02
N ARG A 79 -14.61 15.61 8.12
CA ARG A 79 -14.23 14.29 7.60
C ARG A 79 -12.88 13.78 8.11
N ARG A 80 -12.27 14.46 9.08
CA ARG A 80 -11.00 14.03 9.69
C ARG A 80 -11.26 12.96 10.74
N CYS A 81 -10.55 11.85 10.64
CA CYS A 81 -10.49 10.84 11.70
C CYS A 81 -9.40 11.24 12.70
N ARG A 82 -9.72 11.31 13.99
CA ARG A 82 -8.73 11.43 15.07
C ARG A 82 -8.51 10.04 15.67
N VAL A 83 -7.27 9.59 15.68
CA VAL A 83 -6.85 8.40 16.43
C VAL A 83 -6.42 8.90 17.81
N ALA A 84 -7.18 8.56 18.84
CA ALA A 84 -6.93 8.91 20.24
C ALA A 84 -6.37 7.70 21.00
#